data_AF-A0A969X6J7-F1
#
_entry.id   AF-A0A969X6J7-F1
#
_cell.length_a   1.000
_cell.length_b   1.000
_cell.length_c   1.000
_cell.angle_alpha   90.00
_cell.angle_beta   90.00
_cell.angle_gamma   90.00
#
_symmetry.space_group_name_H-M   'P 1'
#
loop_
_entity.id
_entity.type
_entity.pdbx_description
1 polymer ?
#
loop_
_entity_poly.entity_id
_entity_poly.type
_entity_poly.pdbx_seq_one_letter_code
_entity_poly.pdbx_strand_id
1 'polypeptide(L)'
;MKKIRVWGIKDLLSLSLSLLLAIILAMGSLQLQAEAATATEQNRANDSFQLGRPLVREMEVIITVSNDGNVTARGIQAEVPLPTVPDSPYQKLLAEHFDPKPQHIITDPSGSRRAIFYLGSLPRGEKLNIVINYLLLVYPIEYSLGKSSAAGSGYPGEALVYLE
;
A
#
# COMPACT_ATOMS: atom_id res chain seq x y z
N MET A 1 28.48 -24.75 -64.42
CA MET A 1 27.83 -26.06 -64.16
C MET A 1 27.38 -26.10 -62.70
N LYS A 2 26.09 -26.33 -62.42
CA LYS A 2 25.46 -26.27 -61.08
C LYS A 2 25.45 -27.67 -60.44
N LYS A 3 26.11 -27.87 -59.30
CA LYS A 3 26.08 -29.15 -58.55
C LYS A 3 24.77 -29.27 -57.78
N ILE A 4 23.96 -30.28 -58.10
CA ILE A 4 22.77 -30.66 -57.33
C ILE A 4 23.23 -31.77 -56.37
N ARG A 5 23.08 -31.54 -55.05
CA ARG A 5 23.28 -32.59 -54.05
C ARG A 5 21.98 -33.38 -53.91
N VAL A 6 22.06 -34.68 -54.18
CA VAL A 6 20.98 -35.64 -53.90
C VAL A 6 21.22 -36.16 -52.48
N TRP A 7 20.28 -35.94 -51.58
CA TRP A 7 20.34 -36.45 -50.20
C TRP A 7 19.90 -37.91 -50.15
N GLY A 8 20.62 -38.74 -49.40
CA GLY A 8 20.35 -40.18 -49.29
C GLY A 8 19.18 -40.46 -48.34
N ILE A 9 18.49 -41.57 -48.55
CA ILE A 9 17.34 -42.03 -47.73
C ILE A 9 17.70 -42.13 -46.22
N LYS A 10 18.99 -42.36 -45.89
CA LYS A 10 19.50 -42.37 -44.51
C LYS A 10 19.45 -40.98 -43.84
N ASP A 11 19.63 -39.91 -44.62
CA ASP A 11 19.55 -38.53 -44.12
C ASP A 11 18.10 -38.09 -43.90
N LEU A 12 17.15 -38.71 -44.62
CA LEU A 12 15.71 -38.46 -44.46
C LEU A 12 15.14 -39.10 -43.18
N LEU A 13 15.65 -40.27 -42.79
CA LEU A 13 15.23 -41.00 -41.58
C LEU A 13 15.82 -40.41 -40.29
N SER A 14 17.02 -39.81 -40.33
CA SER A 14 17.62 -39.13 -39.17
C SER A 14 16.95 -37.78 -38.88
N LEU A 15 16.50 -37.08 -39.93
CA LEU A 15 15.69 -35.86 -39.81
C LEU A 15 14.31 -36.11 -39.21
N SER A 16 13.64 -37.22 -39.54
CA SER A 16 12.32 -37.53 -38.98
C SER A 16 12.38 -37.93 -37.50
N LEU A 17 13.40 -38.68 -37.09
CA LEU A 17 13.57 -39.09 -35.70
C LEU A 17 13.97 -37.93 -34.78
N SER A 18 14.84 -37.03 -35.26
CA SER A 18 15.23 -35.82 -34.52
C SER A 18 14.06 -34.85 -34.36
N LEU A 19 13.20 -34.71 -35.37
CA LEU A 19 11.98 -33.90 -35.29
C LEU A 19 10.98 -34.48 -34.27
N LEU A 20 10.78 -35.80 -34.28
CA LEU A 20 9.87 -36.46 -33.34
C LEU A 20 10.34 -36.31 -31.88
N LEU A 21 11.65 -36.43 -31.65
CA LEU A 21 12.25 -36.24 -30.33
C LEU A 21 12.14 -34.78 -29.85
N ALA A 22 12.36 -33.81 -30.74
CA ALA A 22 12.18 -32.39 -30.43
C ALA A 22 10.73 -32.05 -30.06
N ILE A 23 9.74 -32.67 -30.71
CA ILE A 23 8.32 -32.50 -30.39
C ILE A 23 8.01 -33.08 -29.00
N ILE A 24 8.52 -34.28 -28.68
CA ILE A 24 8.28 -34.91 -27.36
C ILE A 24 8.92 -34.06 -26.23
N LEU A 25 10.14 -33.55 -26.43
CA LEU A 25 10.78 -32.65 -25.47
C LEU A 25 10.02 -31.32 -25.30
N ALA A 26 9.50 -30.75 -26.39
CA ALA A 26 8.72 -29.51 -26.34
C ALA A 26 7.35 -29.70 -25.64
N MET A 27 6.69 -30.84 -25.85
CA MET A 27 5.43 -31.14 -25.15
C MET A 27 5.65 -31.39 -23.65
N GLY A 28 6.75 -32.04 -23.27
CA GLY A 28 7.11 -32.23 -21.86
C GLY A 28 7.37 -30.92 -21.12
N SER A 29 8.06 -29.96 -21.75
CA SER A 29 8.33 -28.65 -21.14
C SER A 29 7.09 -27.76 -21.03
N LEU A 30 6.16 -27.84 -22.00
CA LEU A 30 4.86 -27.17 -21.95
C LEU A 30 3.98 -27.70 -20.79
N GLN A 31 3.99 -29.02 -20.56
CA GLN A 31 3.20 -29.63 -19.50
C GLN A 31 3.74 -29.28 -18.11
N LEU A 32 5.06 -29.25 -17.93
CA LEU A 32 5.68 -28.77 -16.68
C LEU A 32 5.41 -27.28 -16.40
N GLN A 33 5.34 -26.43 -17.43
CA GLN A 33 5.02 -25.00 -17.25
C GLN A 33 3.54 -24.77 -16.89
N ALA A 34 2.62 -25.58 -17.43
CA ALA A 34 1.21 -25.52 -17.09
C ALA A 34 0.94 -25.93 -15.63
N GLU A 35 1.63 -26.96 -15.14
CA GLU A 35 1.49 -27.44 -13.76
C GLU A 35 2.11 -26.47 -12.72
N ALA A 36 3.20 -25.77 -13.08
CA ALA A 36 3.77 -24.71 -12.26
C ALA A 36 2.85 -23.46 -12.19
N ALA A 37 2.16 -23.13 -13.28
CA ALA A 37 1.20 -22.02 -13.32
C ALA A 37 -0.03 -22.30 -12.45
N THR A 38 -0.60 -23.52 -12.54
CA THR A 38 -1.76 -23.91 -11.72
C THR A 38 -1.43 -24.02 -10.23
N ALA A 39 -0.24 -24.52 -9.87
CA ALA A 39 0.21 -24.57 -8.49
C ALA A 39 0.43 -23.17 -7.86
N THR A 40 0.85 -22.19 -8.66
CA THR A 40 1.03 -20.80 -8.18
C THR A 40 -0.31 -20.10 -7.98
N GLU A 41 -1.28 -20.35 -8.87
CA GLU A 41 -2.62 -19.75 -8.81
C GLU A 41 -3.46 -20.34 -7.68
N GLN A 42 -3.35 -21.65 -7.44
CA GLN A 42 -4.06 -22.33 -6.35
C GLN A 42 -3.52 -21.95 -4.95
N ASN A 43 -2.23 -21.60 -4.83
CA ASN A 43 -1.68 -21.05 -3.58
C ASN A 43 -2.13 -19.61 -3.30
N ARG A 44 -2.39 -18.81 -4.34
CA ARG A 44 -2.93 -17.44 -4.21
C ARG A 44 -4.42 -17.42 -3.85
N ALA A 45 -5.14 -18.51 -4.17
CA ALA A 45 -6.58 -18.63 -3.95
C ALA A 45 -7.00 -18.84 -2.49
N ASN A 46 -6.05 -19.10 -1.57
CA ASN A 46 -6.34 -19.30 -0.14
C ASN A 46 -6.05 -18.08 0.74
N ASP A 47 -5.64 -16.97 0.13
CA ASP A 47 -5.41 -15.73 0.84
C ASP A 47 -6.74 -15.06 1.12
N SER A 48 -7.06 -14.88 2.41
CA SER A 48 -8.29 -14.20 2.83
C SER A 48 -7.97 -12.99 3.69
N PHE A 49 -8.70 -11.89 3.46
CA PHE A 49 -8.65 -10.67 4.26
C PHE A 49 -9.98 -10.51 5.00
N GLN A 50 -9.91 -10.17 6.28
CA GLN A 50 -11.07 -9.82 7.08
C GLN A 50 -10.76 -8.60 7.93
N LEU A 51 -11.78 -7.81 8.26
CA LEU A 51 -11.63 -6.78 9.28
C LEU A 51 -11.55 -7.45 10.64
N GLY A 52 -10.49 -7.14 11.38
CA GLY A 52 -10.32 -7.56 12.76
C GLY A 52 -11.20 -6.79 13.72
N ARG A 53 -11.01 -7.07 15.02
CA ARG A 53 -11.78 -6.42 16.07
C ARG A 53 -11.50 -4.91 16.10
N PRO A 54 -12.53 -4.05 16.24
CA PRO A 54 -12.33 -2.62 16.29
C PRO A 54 -11.53 -2.21 17.52
N LEU A 55 -10.62 -1.25 17.33
CA LEU A 55 -9.81 -0.64 18.38
C LEU A 55 -10.06 0.87 18.41
N VAL A 56 -10.13 1.45 19.61
CA VAL A 56 -10.11 2.91 19.77
C VAL A 56 -8.66 3.38 19.85
N ARG A 57 -8.29 4.35 19.01
CA ARG A 57 -6.97 4.97 18.97
C ARG A 57 -7.09 6.46 19.21
N GLU A 58 -6.26 6.97 20.11
CA GLU A 58 -6.01 8.40 20.27
C GLU A 58 -4.84 8.81 19.36
N MET A 59 -5.01 9.92 18.65
CA MET A 59 -3.99 10.49 17.78
C MET A 59 -3.88 11.97 18.06
N GLU A 60 -2.68 12.43 18.43
CA GLU A 60 -2.37 13.84 18.63
C GLU A 60 -1.55 14.36 17.45
N VAL A 61 -1.93 15.54 16.97
CA VAL A 61 -1.19 16.30 15.96
C VAL A 61 -0.82 17.65 16.54
N ILE A 62 0.47 17.94 16.58
CA ILE A 62 1.00 19.22 17.06
C ILE A 62 1.57 19.98 15.87
N ILE A 63 1.03 21.17 15.60
CA ILE A 63 1.54 22.10 14.61
C ILE A 63 2.18 23.28 15.35
N THR A 64 3.49 23.48 15.16
CA THR A 64 4.21 24.60 15.76
C THR A 64 4.36 25.74 14.75
N VAL A 65 3.88 26.91 15.12
CA VAL A 65 4.06 28.17 14.39
C VAL A 65 5.16 28.97 15.08
N SER A 66 6.26 29.24 14.37
CA SER A 66 7.37 30.07 14.86
C SER A 66 7.42 31.42 14.17
N ASN A 67 7.82 32.46 14.90
CA ASN A 67 8.21 33.74 14.31
C ASN A 67 9.74 33.89 14.34
N ASP A 68 10.39 33.42 13.28
CA ASP A 68 11.84 33.51 13.11
C ASP A 68 12.29 34.87 12.53
N GLY A 69 11.37 35.83 12.40
CA GLY A 69 11.65 37.19 11.96
C GLY A 69 12.38 38.04 13.00
N ASN A 70 12.65 39.30 12.66
CA ASN A 70 13.30 40.26 13.54
C ASN A 70 12.31 41.21 14.25
N VAL A 71 11.00 41.07 13.99
CA VAL A 71 9.92 41.89 14.56
C VAL A 71 8.75 41.01 14.99
N THR A 72 7.88 41.53 15.87
CA THR A 72 6.62 40.85 16.25
C THR A 72 5.69 40.71 15.06
N ALA A 73 5.31 39.47 14.75
CA ALA A 73 4.29 39.17 13.75
C ALA A 73 2.90 39.45 14.33
N ARG A 74 1.99 39.98 13.51
CA ARG A 74 0.62 40.36 13.90
C ARG A 74 -0.37 39.96 12.82
N GLY A 75 -1.62 39.72 13.20
CA GLY A 75 -2.67 39.29 12.28
C GLY A 75 -2.42 37.89 11.73
N ILE A 76 -1.82 37.01 12.54
CA ILE A 76 -1.40 35.68 12.08
C ILE A 76 -2.64 34.79 11.94
N GLN A 77 -2.79 34.23 10.74
CA GLN A 77 -3.80 33.24 10.41
C GLN A 77 -3.10 31.96 9.94
N ALA A 78 -3.49 30.83 10.51
CA ALA A 78 -3.00 29.52 10.11
C ALA A 78 -4.17 28.69 9.54
N GLU A 79 -3.96 28.13 8.36
CA GLU A 79 -4.87 27.18 7.74
C GLU A 79 -4.26 25.79 7.89
N VAL A 80 -4.96 24.92 8.62
CA VAL A 80 -4.50 23.55 8.89
C VAL A 80 -5.42 22.57 8.17
N PRO A 81 -4.91 21.72 7.27
CA PRO A 81 -5.71 20.65 6.69
C PRO A 81 -6.10 19.67 7.79
N LEU A 82 -7.38 19.32 7.83
CA LEU A 82 -7.89 18.27 8.71
C LEU A 82 -8.07 16.99 7.90
N PRO A 83 -7.96 15.81 8.54
CA PRO A 83 -8.39 14.58 7.92
C PRO A 83 -9.81 14.75 7.39
N THR A 84 -10.01 14.39 6.13
CA THR A 84 -11.34 14.08 5.61
C THR A 84 -11.96 13.07 6.57
N VAL A 85 -13.28 13.14 6.75
CA VAL A 85 -14.02 12.09 7.46
C VAL A 85 -14.54 11.15 6.38
N PRO A 86 -13.72 10.23 5.82
CA PRO A 86 -14.24 9.32 4.82
C PRO A 86 -15.23 8.37 5.50
N ASP A 87 -16.24 7.96 4.74
CA ASP A 87 -16.95 6.70 4.97
C ASP A 87 -15.98 5.54 4.67
N SER A 88 -14.94 5.40 5.49
CA SER A 88 -13.95 4.34 5.36
C SER A 88 -14.42 3.11 6.14
N PRO A 89 -14.37 1.91 5.54
CA PRO A 89 -14.63 0.68 6.28
C PRO A 89 -13.52 0.37 7.29
N TYR A 90 -12.35 1.02 7.17
CA TYR A 90 -11.19 0.77 8.02
C TYR A 90 -11.09 1.73 9.21
N GLN A 91 -11.72 2.91 9.12
CA GLN A 91 -11.62 3.91 10.18
C GLN A 91 -12.86 4.80 10.26
N LYS A 92 -13.18 5.22 11.48
CA LYS A 92 -14.24 6.20 11.76
C LYS A 92 -13.73 7.24 12.76
N LEU A 93 -13.93 8.51 12.46
CA LEU A 93 -13.69 9.60 13.42
C LEU A 93 -14.80 9.61 14.47
N LEU A 94 -14.45 9.45 15.75
CA LEU A 94 -15.38 9.49 16.87
C LEU A 94 -15.48 10.88 17.48
N ALA A 95 -14.34 11.54 17.68
CA ALA A 95 -14.26 12.88 18.24
C ALA A 95 -13.01 13.61 17.76
N GLU A 96 -13.08 14.94 17.77
CA GLU A 96 -11.96 15.85 17.52
C GLU A 96 -11.98 16.98 18.57
N HIS A 97 -10.79 17.34 19.04
CA HIS A 97 -10.59 18.45 19.97
C HIS A 97 -9.43 19.32 19.50
N PHE A 98 -9.56 20.63 19.68
CA PHE A 98 -8.62 21.62 19.17
C PHE A 98 -8.20 22.58 20.29
N ASP A 99 -6.90 22.81 20.40
CA ASP A 99 -6.32 23.81 21.29
C ASP A 99 -5.17 24.58 20.58
N PRO A 100 -5.32 25.88 20.29
CA PRO A 100 -6.50 26.70 20.53
C PRO A 100 -7.67 26.30 19.63
N LYS A 101 -8.89 26.77 19.94
CA LYS A 101 -10.06 26.52 19.09
C LYS A 101 -9.92 27.21 17.73
N PRO A 102 -10.27 26.54 16.61
CA PRO A 102 -10.33 27.21 15.32
C PRO A 102 -11.47 28.23 15.30
N GLN A 103 -11.27 29.29 14.53
CA GLN A 103 -12.31 30.28 14.27
C GLN A 103 -13.40 29.68 13.36
N HIS A 104 -12.98 28.94 12.33
CA HIS A 104 -13.86 28.28 11.38
C HIS A 104 -13.29 26.92 10.97
N ILE A 105 -14.18 25.97 10.68
CA ILE A 105 -13.85 24.75 9.94
C ILE A 105 -14.62 24.81 8.62
N ILE A 106 -13.90 24.71 7.52
CA ILE A 106 -14.45 24.76 6.17
C ILE A 106 -14.40 23.36 5.59
N THR A 107 -15.53 22.88 5.09
CA THR A 107 -15.63 21.63 4.32
C THR A 107 -15.96 21.99 2.88
N ASP A 108 -15.14 21.52 1.95
CA ASP A 108 -15.39 21.72 0.52
C ASP A 108 -16.33 20.63 -0.06
N PRO A 109 -16.84 20.80 -1.29
CA PRO A 109 -17.71 19.80 -1.92
C PRO A 109 -17.06 18.43 -2.14
N SER A 110 -15.73 18.34 -2.11
CA SER A 110 -15.00 17.06 -2.19
C SER A 110 -14.92 16.32 -0.85
N GLY A 111 -15.40 16.96 0.23
CA GLY A 111 -15.32 16.45 1.60
C GLY A 111 -14.01 16.79 2.30
N SER A 112 -13.07 17.48 1.64
CA SER A 112 -11.83 17.90 2.28
C SER A 112 -12.11 19.01 3.29
N ARG A 113 -11.38 18.98 4.42
CA ARG A 113 -11.64 19.83 5.57
C ARG A 113 -10.42 20.65 5.91
N ARG A 114 -10.64 21.91 6.30
CA ARG A 114 -9.56 22.82 6.72
C ARG A 114 -10.02 23.63 7.92
N ALA A 115 -9.18 23.70 8.95
CA ALA A 115 -9.40 24.52 10.13
C ALA A 115 -8.63 25.83 10.02
N ILE A 116 -9.31 26.93 10.29
CA ILE A 116 -8.78 28.29 10.23
C ILE A 116 -8.57 28.79 11.65
N PHE A 117 -7.31 29.03 12.03
CA PHE A 117 -6.93 29.54 13.35
C PHE A 117 -6.48 30.98 13.25
N TYR A 118 -6.95 31.82 14.17
CA TYR A 118 -6.44 33.17 14.36
C TYR A 118 -5.56 33.21 15.61
N LEU A 119 -4.27 33.48 15.41
CA LEU A 119 -3.26 33.42 16.47
C LEU A 119 -2.91 34.81 17.04
N GLY A 120 -3.51 35.87 16.49
CA GLY A 120 -3.30 37.24 16.96
C GLY A 120 -1.88 37.74 16.63
N SER A 121 -0.99 37.74 17.63
CA SER A 121 0.39 38.22 17.49
C SER A 121 1.39 37.26 18.11
N LEU A 122 2.53 37.10 17.45
CA LEU A 122 3.64 36.24 17.91
C LEU A 122 4.92 37.08 17.98
N PRO A 123 5.48 37.33 19.18
CA PRO A 123 6.73 38.07 19.34
C PRO A 123 7.89 37.41 18.57
N ARG A 124 8.96 38.18 18.35
CA ARG A 124 10.18 37.67 17.73
C ARG A 124 10.73 36.48 18.54
N GLY A 125 11.05 35.39 17.85
CA GLY A 125 11.66 34.19 18.42
C GLY A 125 10.69 33.29 19.19
N GLU A 126 9.42 33.69 19.32
CA GLU A 126 8.41 32.90 20.03
C GLU A 126 7.78 31.83 19.13
N LYS A 127 7.21 30.83 19.79
CA LYS A 127 6.49 29.72 19.16
C LYS A 127 5.13 29.53 19.81
N LEU A 128 4.17 29.11 19.00
CA LEU A 128 2.84 28.72 19.44
C LEU A 128 2.50 27.36 18.87
N ASN A 129 1.93 26.48 19.69
CA ASN A 129 1.46 25.18 19.25
C ASN A 129 -0.05 25.18 19.04
N ILE A 130 -0.47 24.58 17.93
CA ILE A 130 -1.85 24.17 17.68
C ILE A 130 -1.87 22.66 17.88
N VAL A 131 -2.62 22.19 18.87
CA VAL A 131 -2.79 20.78 19.22
C VAL A 131 -4.15 20.34 18.74
N ILE A 132 -4.18 19.23 18.01
CA ILE A 132 -5.39 18.60 17.51
C ILE A 132 -5.40 17.15 17.97
N ASN A 133 -6.39 16.81 18.80
CA ASN A 133 -6.58 15.47 19.32
C ASN A 133 -7.74 14.80 18.60
N TYR A 134 -7.48 13.62 18.05
CA TYR A 134 -8.46 12.78 17.37
C TYR A 134 -8.69 11.51 18.16
N LEU A 135 -9.97 11.14 18.29
CA LEU A 135 -10.38 9.82 18.76
C LEU A 135 -10.91 9.04 17.55
N LEU A 136 -10.22 7.96 17.18
CA LEU A 136 -10.50 7.16 16.01
C LEU A 136 -10.94 5.76 16.42
N LEU A 137 -11.95 5.22 15.74
CA LEU A 137 -12.26 3.80 15.74
C LEU A 137 -11.62 3.17 14.50
N VAL A 138 -10.68 2.24 14.69
CA VAL A 138 -9.93 1.61 13.60
C VAL A 138 -10.25 0.13 13.55
N TYR A 139 -10.49 -0.38 12.34
CA TYR A 139 -10.69 -1.80 12.04
C TYR A 139 -9.40 -2.32 11.38
N PRO A 140 -8.53 -3.03 12.12
CA PRO A 140 -7.30 -3.57 11.54
C PRO A 140 -7.64 -4.60 10.45
N ILE A 141 -6.76 -4.75 9.46
CA ILE A 141 -6.89 -5.81 8.46
C ILE A 141 -6.19 -7.05 9.01
N GLU A 142 -6.97 -8.11 9.24
CA GLU A 142 -6.43 -9.43 9.54
C GLU A 142 -6.23 -10.18 8.23
N TYR A 143 -5.01 -10.68 8.03
CA TYR A 143 -4.64 -11.42 6.84
C TYR A 143 -4.21 -12.84 7.22
N SER A 144 -4.82 -13.82 6.58
CA SER A 144 -4.40 -15.21 6.69
C SER A 144 -3.69 -15.61 5.41
N LEU A 145 -2.38 -15.81 5.50
CA LEU A 145 -1.60 -16.42 4.43
C LEU A 145 -1.96 -17.90 4.35
N GLY A 146 -2.35 -18.36 3.16
CA GLY A 146 -2.49 -19.79 2.91
C GLY A 146 -1.17 -20.51 3.23
N LYS A 147 -1.23 -21.65 3.94
CA LYS A 147 -0.04 -22.50 4.11
C LYS A 147 0.39 -23.01 2.75
N SER A 148 1.43 -22.41 2.18
CA SER A 148 2.13 -23.00 1.05
C SER A 148 2.73 -24.32 1.51
N SER A 149 2.27 -25.44 0.96
CA SER A 149 2.85 -26.77 1.14
C SER A 149 4.15 -26.92 0.33
N ALA A 150 4.97 -25.87 0.28
CA ALA A 150 6.35 -26.00 -0.15
C ALA A 150 7.17 -26.42 1.07
N ALA A 151 7.52 -27.71 1.13
CA ALA A 151 8.61 -28.20 1.97
C ALA A 151 9.93 -27.56 1.52
N GLY A 152 10.11 -26.28 1.86
CA GLY A 152 11.34 -25.54 1.70
C GLY A 152 11.75 -25.06 3.09
N SER A 153 12.77 -25.69 3.66
CA SER A 153 13.42 -25.25 4.89
C SER A 153 13.91 -23.80 4.73
N GLY A 154 13.30 -22.83 5.43
CA GLY A 154 13.83 -21.46 5.42
C GLY A 154 12.92 -20.38 6.00
N TYR A 155 13.12 -20.13 7.30
CA TYR A 155 12.79 -18.95 8.12
C TYR A 155 11.32 -18.66 8.48
N PRO A 156 10.98 -18.59 9.80
CA PRO A 156 9.72 -18.03 10.27
C PRO A 156 9.81 -16.50 10.20
N GLY A 157 9.26 -15.92 9.15
CA GLY A 157 9.05 -14.47 9.05
C GLY A 157 7.64 -14.13 9.50
N GLU A 158 7.48 -13.68 10.74
CA GLU A 158 6.34 -12.85 11.12
C GLU A 158 6.44 -11.56 10.30
N ALA A 159 5.74 -11.50 9.17
CA ALA A 159 5.61 -10.28 8.40
C ALA A 159 4.57 -9.39 9.10
N LEU A 160 5.01 -8.67 10.13
CA LEU A 160 4.31 -7.49 10.61
C LEU A 160 4.46 -6.40 9.54
N VAL A 161 3.49 -6.33 8.63
CA VAL A 161 3.41 -5.23 7.67
C VAL A 161 2.87 -4.02 8.43
N TYR A 162 3.78 -3.18 8.90
CA TYR A 162 3.45 -1.82 9.31
C TYR A 162 3.27 -0.99 8.03
N LEU A 163 2.07 -0.46 7.82
CA LEU A 163 1.85 0.60 6.85
C LEU A 163 2.34 1.90 7.50
N GLU A 164 3.48 2.41 7.05
CA GLU A 164 3.97 3.78 7.35
C GLU A 164 3.15 4.84 6.60
#